data_AF-A0A7K0NB04-F1
#
_entry.id   AF-A0A7K0NB04-F1
#
_cell.length_a   1.000
_cell.length_b   1.000
_cell.length_c   1.000
_cell.angle_alpha   90.00
_cell.angle_beta   90.00
_cell.angle_gamma   90.00
#
_symmetry.space_group_name_H-M   'P 1'
#
loop_
_entity.id
_entity.type
_entity.pdbx_description
1 polymer ?
#
loop_
_entity_poly.entity_id
_entity_poly.type
_entity_poly.pdbx_seq_one_letter_code
_entity_poly.pdbx_strand_id
1 'polypeptide(L)' 'ENGYVIPSKEPGLGVELNEEVALAHPYTGTDLHLNERQTPADLT' A
#
# COMPACT_ATOMS: atom_id res chain seq x y z
N GLU A 1 -6.77 12.41 -15.65
CA GLU A 1 -6.08 11.15 -15.98
C GLU A 1 -5.35 11.37 -17.29
N ASN A 2 -4.02 11.17 -17.29
CA ASN A 2 -3.01 11.34 -18.38
C ASN A 2 -1.61 11.45 -17.73
N GLY A 3 -1.28 10.54 -16.81
CA GLY A 3 -0.12 10.67 -15.91
C GLY A 3 -0.34 11.59 -14.70
N TYR A 4 -1.51 12.22 -14.59
CA TYR A 4 -1.90 13.05 -13.46
C TYR A 4 -3.07 12.43 -12.69
N VAL A 5 -2.99 12.53 -11.36
CA VAL A 5 -4.10 12.30 -10.44
C VAL A 5 -5.03 13.51 -10.48
N ILE A 6 -6.34 13.27 -10.63
CA ILE A 6 -7.35 14.31 -10.48
C ILE A 6 -7.81 14.31 -9.02
N PRO A 7 -7.62 15.40 -8.26
CA PRO A 7 -8.02 15.44 -6.85
C PRO A 7 -9.52 15.21 -6.67
N SER A 8 -9.90 14.52 -5.60
CA SER A 8 -11.30 14.41 -5.19
C SER A 8 -11.85 15.79 -4.81
N LYS A 9 -13.15 15.99 -5.07
CA LYS A 9 -13.88 17.22 -4.72
C LYS A 9 -14.61 17.10 -3.38
N GLU A 10 -14.66 15.90 -2.82
CA GLU A 10 -15.35 15.63 -1.57
C GLU A 10 -14.53 16.11 -0.36
N PRO A 11 -15.16 16.47 0.77
CA PRO A 11 -14.45 16.83 1.99
C PRO A 11 -13.55 15.68 2.52
N GLY A 12 -12.50 16.05 3.25
CA GLY A 12 -11.56 15.08 3.82
C GLY A 12 -10.65 14.44 2.77
N LEU A 13 -10.38 13.14 2.90
CA LEU A 13 -9.56 12.39 1.92
C LEU A 13 -10.30 12.11 0.61
N GLY A 14 -11.62 12.31 0.59
CA GLY A 14 -12.47 12.11 -0.59
C GLY A 14 -12.52 10.65 -1.08
N VAL A 15 -12.34 9.70 -0.17
CA VAL A 15 -12.47 8.25 -0.35
C VAL A 15 -13.08 7.63 0.90
N GLU A 16 -13.74 6.49 0.74
CA GLU A 16 -14.28 5.67 1.83
C GLU A 16 -13.71 4.26 1.73
N LEU A 17 -13.28 3.70 2.87
CA LEU A 17 -12.73 2.35 2.91
C LEU A 17 -13.86 1.32 2.81
N ASN A 18 -13.73 0.36 1.90
CA ASN A 18 -14.58 -0.81 1.92
C ASN A 18 -14.12 -1.78 3.03
N GLU A 19 -14.73 -1.69 4.20
CA GLU A 19 -14.35 -2.48 5.38
C GLU A 19 -14.59 -3.98 5.22
N GLU A 20 -15.64 -4.39 4.51
CA GLU A 20 -15.92 -5.81 4.26
C GLU A 20 -14.76 -6.46 3.50
N VAL A 21 -14.23 -5.77 2.48
CA VAL A 21 -13.07 -6.23 1.71
C VAL A 21 -11.82 -6.27 2.59
N ALA A 22 -11.58 -5.25 3.43
CA ALA A 22 -10.42 -5.22 4.31
C ALA A 22 -10.43 -6.38 5.32
N LEU A 23 -11.58 -6.65 5.96
CA LEU A 23 -11.76 -7.73 6.92
C LEU A 23 -11.61 -9.11 6.27
N ALA A 24 -11.99 -9.26 5.00
CA ALA A 24 -11.85 -10.51 4.25
C ALA A 24 -10.39 -10.86 3.88
N HIS A 25 -9.45 -9.90 3.96
CA HIS A 25 -8.05 -10.08 3.52
C HIS A 25 -7.03 -9.77 4.64
N PRO A 26 -6.99 -10.56 5.72
CA PRO A 26 -6.04 -10.35 6.81
C PRO A 26 -4.60 -10.64 6.37
N TYR A 27 -3.66 -9.80 6.78
CA TYR A 27 -2.24 -10.15 6.71
C TYR A 27 -1.89 -11.09 7.88
N THR A 28 -1.58 -12.35 7.56
CA THR A 28 -1.25 -13.38 8.56
C THR A 28 0.24 -13.74 8.58
N GLY A 29 1.07 -12.99 7.85
CA GLY A 29 2.52 -13.18 7.84
C GLY A 29 3.20 -12.54 9.05
N THR A 30 4.49 -12.79 9.18
CA THR A 30 5.35 -12.20 10.22
C THR A 30 6.33 -11.17 9.69
N ASP A 31 6.44 -11.05 8.36
CA ASP A 31 7.36 -10.13 7.73
C ASP A 31 6.84 -8.69 7.80
N LEU A 32 7.75 -7.74 7.69
CA LEU A 32 7.41 -6.32 7.55
C LEU A 32 6.86 -6.03 6.15
N HIS A 33 6.16 -4.89 6.00
CA HIS A 33 5.70 -4.41 4.69
C HIS A 33 6.85 -4.30 3.68
N LEU A 34 8.03 -3.87 4.16
CA LEU A 34 9.27 -3.85 3.42
C LEU A 34 10.40 -4.22 4.38
N ASN A 35 11.36 -5.01 3.90
CA ASN A 35 12.56 -5.39 4.64
C ASN A 35 13.80 -4.94 3.86
N GLU A 36 14.86 -4.61 4.60
CA GLU A 36 16.17 -4.40 4.02
C GLU A 36 16.83 -5.74 3.69
N ARG A 37 17.65 -5.77 2.63
CA ARG A 37 18.46 -6.95 2.30
C ARG A 37 19.39 -7.29 3.47
N GLN A 38 19.38 -8.54 3.91
CA GLN A 38 20.20 -9.03 5.05
C GLN A 38 21.60 -9.50 4.65
N THR A 39 21.95 -9.38 3.37
CA THR A 39 23.24 -9.77 2.80
C THR A 39 23.86 -8.61 2.02
N PRO A 40 25.20 -8.57 1.88
CA PRO A 40 25.87 -7.60 1.02
C PRO A 40 25.44 -7.72 -0.45
N ALA A 41 25.61 -6.63 -1.20
CA ALA A 41 25.51 -6.68 -2.65
C ALA A 41 26.68 -7.52 -3.23
N ASP A 42 26.38 -8.34 -4.23
CA ASP A 42 27.40 -8.95 -5.06
C ASP A 42 27.94 -7.90 -6.04
N LEU A 43 29.25 -7.86 -6.20
CA LEU A 43 29.97 -6.89 -7.04
C LEU A 43 30.73 -7.57 -8.19
N THR A 44 30.50 -8.87 -8.40
CA THR A 44 31.18 -9.68 -9.42
C THR A 44 30.40 -9.78 -10.73
#